data_AF-A0AAU8FKA8-F1
#
_entry.id   AF-A0AAU8FKA8-F1
#
_cell.length_a   1.000
_cell.length_b   1.000
_cell.length_c   1.000
_cell.angle_alpha   90.00
_cell.angle_beta   90.00
_cell.angle_gamma   90.00
#
_symmetry.space_group_name_H-M   'P 1'
#
loop_
_entity.id
_entity.type
_entity.pdbx_description
1 polymer ?
#
loop_
_entity_poly.entity_id
_entity_poly.type
_entity_poly.pdbx_seq_one_letter_code
_entity_poly.pdbx_strand_id
1 'polypeptide(L)'
;MTKEITLCVPKYVKKFLLSEPDYELLGPDTILAPQKSELGKLIAGFSRMIPYNQNIEPLVLTKSTEALTIQYLCKKKALDVPVERYATLVSFLDEQFRASLIREVSAIHAIHSEPEYAWMVRSFLDRRNVVTNDEHDKDMEWDTAKKIYRDHLERINRKNVRNRKLSQPVLSGLGAFCRA
;
A
#
# COMPACT_ATOMS: atom_id res chain seq x y z
N MET A 1 17.72 8.19 19.35
CA MET A 1 16.69 9.14 19.84
C MET A 1 15.40 8.81 19.12
N THR A 2 14.26 8.80 19.80
CA THR A 2 12.96 8.55 19.18
C THR A 2 12.37 9.87 18.70
N LYS A 3 11.81 9.87 17.49
CA LYS A 3 11.11 10.99 16.88
C LYS A 3 9.75 10.51 16.38
N GLU A 4 8.84 11.46 16.18
CA GLU A 4 7.47 11.17 15.78
C GLU A 4 7.09 12.00 14.56
N ILE A 5 6.37 11.37 13.64
CA ILE A 5 5.73 12.05 12.50
C ILE A 5 4.25 11.69 12.54
N THR A 6 3.37 12.68 12.47
CA THR A 6 1.94 12.45 12.32
C THR A 6 1.53 12.68 10.87
N LEU A 7 0.94 11.66 10.24
CA LEU A 7 0.47 11.69 8.86
C LEU A 7 -1.05 11.61 8.80
N CYS A 8 -1.63 12.23 7.78
CA CYS A 8 -3.03 12.02 7.39
C CYS A 8 -3.08 10.90 6.35
N VAL A 9 -3.61 9.74 6.71
CA VAL A 9 -3.66 8.54 5.85
C VAL A 9 -5.11 8.08 5.65
N PRO A 10 -5.42 7.36 4.56
CA PRO A 10 -6.74 6.76 4.41
C PRO A 10 -7.06 5.78 5.55
N LYS A 11 -8.32 5.71 5.97
CA LYS A 11 -8.79 4.81 7.05
C LYS A 11 -8.30 3.37 6.89
N TYR A 12 -8.47 2.80 5.70
CA TYR A 12 -8.07 1.42 5.41
C TYR A 12 -6.54 1.21 5.51
N VAL A 13 -5.74 2.22 5.18
CA VAL A 13 -4.27 2.17 5.29
C VAL A 13 -3.86 2.18 6.75
N LYS A 14 -4.47 3.05 7.57
CA LYS A 14 -4.19 3.10 9.01
C LYS A 14 -4.46 1.75 9.66
N LYS A 15 -5.65 1.18 9.46
CA LYS A 15 -6.02 -0.13 10.01
C LYS A 15 -5.10 -1.24 9.53
N PHE A 16 -4.78 -1.24 8.23
CA PHE A 16 -3.80 -2.16 7.66
C PHE A 16 -2.46 -2.08 8.42
N LEU A 17 -1.89 -0.89 8.59
CA LEU A 17 -0.61 -0.73 9.28
C LEU A 17 -0.68 -1.11 10.76
N LEU A 18 -1.79 -0.83 11.44
CA LEU A 18 -2.02 -1.25 12.82
C LEU A 18 -2.15 -2.78 12.97
N SER A 19 -2.52 -3.48 11.89
CA SER A 19 -2.64 -4.95 11.87
C SER A 19 -1.35 -5.67 11.48
N GLU A 20 -0.37 -4.97 10.91
CA GLU A 20 0.83 -5.60 10.37
C GLU A 20 1.82 -5.98 11.49
N PRO A 21 2.34 -7.22 11.48
CA PRO A 21 3.18 -7.74 12.57
C PRO A 21 4.58 -7.09 12.62
N ASP A 22 5.00 -6.44 11.54
CA ASP A 22 6.29 -5.78 11.43
C ASP A 22 6.38 -4.46 12.23
N TYR A 23 5.23 -3.95 12.71
CA TYR A 23 5.13 -2.71 13.45
C TYR A 23 4.67 -2.97 14.89
N GLU A 24 5.35 -2.35 15.85
CA GLU A 24 4.97 -2.45 17.26
C GLU A 24 3.93 -1.36 17.58
N LEU A 25 2.79 -1.76 18.13
CA LEU A 25 1.73 -0.86 18.55
C LEU A 25 2.10 -0.20 19.88
N LEU A 26 2.28 1.12 19.87
CA LEU A 26 2.61 1.90 21.07
C LEU A 26 1.40 2.63 21.65
N GLY A 27 0.29 2.67 20.92
CA GLY A 27 -0.95 3.35 21.30
C GLY A 27 -2.05 3.18 20.25
N PRO A 28 -3.24 3.78 20.45
CA PRO A 28 -4.39 3.59 19.57
C PRO A 28 -4.14 4.02 18.13
N ASP A 29 -3.27 5.01 17.91
CA ASP A 29 -2.95 5.56 16.59
C ASP A 29 -1.43 5.66 16.36
N THR A 30 -0.64 4.93 17.14
CA THR A 30 0.82 5.08 17.18
C THR A 30 1.50 3.77 16.87
N ILE A 31 2.28 3.75 15.79
CA ILE A 31 3.14 2.62 15.43
C ILE A 31 4.61 2.98 15.62
N LEU A 32 5.40 2.03 16.12
CA LEU A 32 6.85 2.09 16.01
C LEU A 32 7.25 1.50 14.67
N ALA A 33 8.00 2.26 13.88
CA ALA A 33 8.66 1.79 12.67
C ALA A 33 10.11 1.42 13.00
N PRO A 34 10.45 0.11 13.14
CA PRO A 34 11.83 -0.31 13.39
C PRO A 34 12.72 0.11 12.22
N GLN A 35 13.98 0.45 12.48
CA GLN A 35 14.91 0.88 11.42
C GLN A 35 15.13 -0.17 10.32
N LYS A 36 14.90 -1.47 10.63
CA LYS A 36 15.00 -2.57 9.68
C LYS A 36 13.75 -2.75 8.81
N SER A 37 12.60 -2.20 9.21
CA SER A 37 11.36 -2.26 8.42
C SER A 37 11.50 -1.43 7.14
N GLU A 38 10.70 -1.74 6.11
CA GLU A 38 10.68 -0.97 4.86
C GLU A 38 10.34 0.51 5.12
N LEU A 39 9.38 0.77 6.01
CA LEU A 39 9.00 2.12 6.44
C LEU A 39 10.16 2.82 7.15
N GLY A 40 10.86 2.13 8.05
CA GLY A 40 12.03 2.67 8.75
C GLY A 40 13.20 3.01 7.82
N LYS A 41 13.46 2.16 6.81
CA LYS A 41 14.46 2.44 5.76
C LYS A 41 14.07 3.66 4.93
N LEU A 42 12.80 3.79 4.57
CA LEU A 42 12.29 4.92 3.79
C LEU A 42 12.40 6.23 4.57
N ILE A 43 11.98 6.23 5.84
CA ILE A 43 12.12 7.37 6.75
C ILE A 43 13.60 7.76 6.89
N ALA A 44 14.50 6.78 7.06
CA ALA A 44 15.94 7.05 7.11
C ALA A 44 16.48 7.66 5.80
N GLY A 45 15.98 7.22 4.64
CA GLY A 45 16.35 7.76 3.33
C GLY A 45 15.83 9.18 3.07
N PHE A 46 14.67 9.53 3.62
CA PHE A 46 14.13 10.89 3.54
C PHE A 46 14.66 11.83 4.61
N SER A 47 15.22 11.29 5.69
CA SER A 47 15.78 12.08 6.77
C SER A 47 16.94 12.95 6.29
N ARG A 48 16.85 14.26 6.50
CA ARG A 48 17.88 15.25 6.15
C ARG A 48 18.17 16.14 7.34
N MET A 49 19.33 16.79 7.32
CA MET A 49 19.68 17.74 8.38
C MET A 49 18.81 18.98 8.20
N ILE A 50 17.99 19.29 9.20
CA ILE A 50 17.03 20.40 9.13
C ILE A 50 17.46 21.49 10.11
N PRO A 51 17.84 22.68 9.61
CA PRO A 51 18.35 23.77 10.42
C PRO A 51 17.24 24.59 11.10
N TYR A 52 16.28 23.92 11.77
CA TYR A 52 15.18 24.48 12.58
C TYR A 52 13.89 24.93 11.84
N ASN A 53 12.79 24.82 12.59
CA ASN A 53 11.40 25.25 12.37
C ASN A 53 10.79 24.91 11.00
N GLN A 54 10.34 23.67 10.84
CA GLN A 54 9.39 23.35 9.79
C GLN A 54 8.01 23.83 10.21
N ASN A 55 7.38 24.64 9.36
CA ASN A 55 5.98 25.00 9.54
C ASN A 55 5.16 23.73 9.27
N ILE A 56 4.65 23.13 10.34
CA ILE A 56 3.71 22.03 10.26
C ILE A 56 2.34 22.66 10.03
N GLU A 57 1.82 22.52 8.81
CA GLU A 57 0.43 22.88 8.55
C GLU A 57 -0.50 21.99 9.39
N PRO A 58 -1.61 22.53 9.92
CA PRO A 58 -2.56 21.73 10.67
C PRO A 58 -3.12 20.60 9.80
N LEU A 59 -3.15 19.38 10.35
CA LEU A 59 -3.68 18.19 9.68
C LEU A 59 -5.14 18.41 9.29
N VAL A 60 -5.42 18.46 7.99
CA VAL A 60 -6.79 18.50 7.46
C VAL A 60 -7.34 17.09 7.43
N LEU A 61 -8.17 16.74 8.42
CA LEU A 61 -8.87 15.46 8.49
C LEU A 61 -10.18 15.56 7.71
N THR A 62 -10.33 14.70 6.70
CA THR A 62 -11.58 14.48 5.97
C THR A 62 -12.27 13.21 6.45
N LYS A 63 -13.54 12.98 6.06
CA LYS A 63 -14.31 11.77 6.47
C LYS A 63 -13.64 10.44 6.12
N SER A 64 -12.75 10.42 5.14
CA SER A 64 -12.07 9.21 4.63
C SER A 64 -10.61 9.08 5.10
N THR A 65 -10.11 10.03 5.90
CA THR A 65 -8.71 10.08 6.34
C THR A 65 -8.61 10.19 7.85
N GLU A 66 -7.63 9.50 8.43
CA GLU A 66 -7.34 9.52 9.86
C GLU A 66 -5.89 9.87 10.12
N ALA A 67 -5.62 10.38 11.32
CA ALA A 67 -4.26 10.60 11.78
C ALA A 67 -3.60 9.27 12.15
N LEU A 68 -2.36 9.08 11.72
CA LEU A 68 -1.47 8.01 12.12
C LEU A 68 -0.15 8.62 12.57
N THR A 69 0.27 8.31 13.80
CA THR A 69 1.56 8.72 14.33
C THR A 69 2.57 7.59 14.17
N ILE A 70 3.70 7.90 13.55
CA ILE A 70 4.79 6.96 13.33
C ILE A 70 5.97 7.40 14.19
N GLN A 71 6.32 6.58 15.16
CA GLN A 71 7.55 6.71 15.92
C GLN A 71 8.70 6.01 15.18
N TYR A 72 9.85 6.66 15.08
CA TYR A 72 11.05 6.09 14.45
C TYR A 72 12.30 6.46 15.21
N LEU A 73 13.33 5.62 15.03
CA LEU A 73 14.62 5.80 15.67
C LEU A 73 15.56 6.59 14.75
N CYS A 74 16.03 7.73 15.24
CA CYS A 74 17.03 8.56 14.56
C CYS A 74 18.36 8.61 15.34
N LYS A 75 19.47 8.62 14.59
CA LYS A 75 20.83 8.66 15.14
C LYS A 75 21.27 10.07 15.61
N LYS A 76 20.78 11.14 14.97
CA LYS A 76 21.18 12.53 15.28
C LYS A 76 19.96 13.42 15.49
N LYS A 77 20.04 14.36 16.45
CA LYS A 77 18.95 15.29 16.77
C LYS A 77 18.52 16.16 15.58
N ALA A 78 19.47 16.62 14.78
CA ALA A 78 19.22 17.50 13.64
C ALA A 78 18.70 16.78 12.38
N LEU A 79 18.72 15.44 12.35
CA LEU A 79 18.19 14.66 11.22
C LEU A 79 16.70 14.44 11.41
N ASP A 80 15.89 14.97 10.49
CA ASP A 80 14.45 14.80 10.50
C ASP A 80 13.87 14.59 9.09
N VAL A 81 12.62 14.14 9.01
CA VAL A 81 11.92 14.03 7.73
C VAL A 81 11.30 15.38 7.37
N PRO A 82 11.61 15.94 6.18
CA PRO A 82 10.96 17.16 5.72
C PRO A 82 9.45 17.01 5.52
N VAL A 83 8.65 18.00 5.93
CA VAL A 83 7.18 18.04 5.71
C VAL A 83 6.80 17.83 4.24
N GLU A 84 7.60 18.35 3.30
CA GLU A 84 7.43 18.14 1.85
C GLU A 84 7.37 16.66 1.45
N ARG A 85 7.98 15.77 2.25
CA ARG A 85 8.02 14.33 2.00
C ARG A 85 6.85 13.57 2.63
N TYR A 86 6.00 14.22 3.43
CA TYR A 86 4.88 13.55 4.09
C TYR A 86 3.87 13.03 3.07
N ALA A 87 3.57 13.80 2.02
CA ALA A 87 2.70 13.33 0.94
C ALA A 87 3.27 12.09 0.21
N THR A 88 4.59 12.05 0.01
CA THR A 88 5.27 10.89 -0.58
C THR A 88 5.21 9.67 0.35
N LEU A 89 5.39 9.88 1.66
CA LEU A 89 5.25 8.82 2.66
C LEU A 89 3.83 8.25 2.67
N VAL A 90 2.80 9.10 2.68
CA VAL A 90 1.39 8.66 2.61
C VAL A 90 1.13 7.85 1.33
N SER A 91 1.65 8.30 0.19
CA SER A 91 1.53 7.59 -1.08
C SER A 91 2.20 6.21 -1.03
N PHE A 92 3.38 6.11 -0.42
CA PHE A 92 4.07 4.84 -0.21
C PHE A 92 3.28 3.88 0.67
N LEU A 93 2.66 4.38 1.74
CA LEU A 93 1.82 3.54 2.62
C LEU A 93 0.58 3.00 1.88
N ASP A 94 -0.03 3.82 1.02
CA ASP A 94 -1.13 3.36 0.15
C ASP A 94 -0.65 2.31 -0.85
N GLU A 95 0.53 2.50 -1.46
CA GLU A 95 1.13 1.52 -2.35
C GLU A 95 1.47 0.20 -1.64
N GLN A 96 1.96 0.26 -0.41
CA GLN A 96 2.25 -0.92 0.41
C GLN A 96 0.96 -1.72 0.66
N PHE A 97 -0.14 -1.06 1.02
CA PHE A 97 -1.45 -1.72 1.15
C PHE A 97 -1.87 -2.39 -0.17
N ARG A 98 -1.81 -1.65 -1.29
CA ARG A 98 -2.18 -2.17 -2.62
C ARG A 98 -1.34 -3.37 -3.03
N ALA A 99 -0.02 -3.31 -2.80
CA ALA A 99 0.91 -4.38 -3.12
C ALA A 99 0.61 -5.65 -2.31
N SER A 100 0.35 -5.49 -1.01
CA SER A 100 -0.05 -6.61 -0.14
C SER A 100 -1.37 -7.24 -0.58
N LEU A 101 -2.38 -6.41 -0.86
CA LEU A 101 -3.68 -6.86 -1.39
C LEU A 101 -3.52 -7.65 -2.69
N ILE A 102 -2.80 -7.08 -3.66
CA ILE A 102 -2.59 -7.72 -4.96
C ILE A 102 -1.82 -9.02 -4.81
N ARG A 103 -0.72 -9.05 -4.04
CA ARG A 103 0.13 -10.24 -3.89
C ARG A 103 -0.67 -11.41 -3.34
N GLU A 104 -1.46 -11.14 -2.31
CA GLU A 104 -2.19 -12.17 -1.59
C GLU A 104 -3.43 -12.64 -2.34
N VAL A 105 -4.27 -11.71 -2.82
CA VAL A 105 -5.46 -12.06 -3.60
C VAL A 105 -5.05 -12.76 -4.90
N SER A 106 -3.98 -12.32 -5.57
CA SER A 106 -3.48 -13.02 -6.77
C SER A 106 -2.93 -14.41 -6.48
N ALA A 107 -2.29 -14.63 -5.32
CA ALA A 107 -1.83 -15.98 -4.95
C ALA A 107 -3.01 -16.94 -4.77
N ILE A 108 -4.07 -16.50 -4.10
CA ILE A 108 -5.29 -17.28 -3.90
C ILE A 108 -6.03 -17.49 -5.23
N HIS A 109 -6.19 -16.42 -6.02
CA HIS A 109 -6.87 -16.46 -7.32
C HIS A 109 -6.17 -17.41 -8.30
N ALA A 110 -4.83 -17.47 -8.28
CA ALA A 110 -4.07 -18.41 -9.10
C ALA A 110 -4.34 -19.89 -8.73
N ILE A 111 -4.63 -20.18 -7.46
CA ILE A 111 -4.93 -21.54 -6.99
C ILE A 111 -6.36 -21.94 -7.38
N HIS A 112 -7.33 -21.04 -7.15
CA HIS A 112 -8.75 -21.35 -7.34
C HIS A 112 -9.20 -21.23 -8.80
N SER A 113 -8.51 -20.43 -9.64
CA SER A 113 -8.87 -20.20 -11.06
C SER A 113 -10.32 -19.74 -11.31
N GLU A 114 -11.06 -19.38 -10.27
CA GLU A 114 -12.45 -18.94 -10.34
C GLU A 114 -12.53 -17.47 -10.76
N PRO A 115 -13.51 -17.08 -11.60
CA PRO A 115 -13.71 -15.69 -12.00
C PRO A 115 -14.16 -14.79 -10.83
N GLU A 116 -14.68 -15.38 -9.76
CA GLU A 116 -15.17 -14.65 -8.59
C GLU A 116 -14.05 -14.43 -7.56
N TYR A 117 -13.44 -13.24 -7.61
CA TYR A 117 -12.38 -12.82 -6.68
C TYR A 117 -12.90 -12.07 -5.45
N ALA A 118 -14.22 -11.87 -5.35
CA ALA A 118 -14.83 -11.07 -4.29
C ALA A 118 -14.50 -11.67 -2.91
N TRP A 119 -14.86 -12.91 -2.66
CA TRP A 119 -14.64 -13.55 -1.36
C TRP A 119 -13.16 -13.53 -0.92
N MET A 120 -12.22 -13.59 -1.87
CA MET A 120 -10.78 -13.53 -1.62
C MET A 120 -10.36 -12.14 -1.09
N VAL A 121 -10.90 -11.08 -1.69
CA VAL A 121 -10.70 -9.70 -1.19
C VAL A 121 -11.32 -9.53 0.19
N ARG A 122 -12.48 -10.13 0.46
CA ARG A 122 -13.16 -10.08 1.77
C ARG A 122 -12.29 -10.74 2.84
N SER A 123 -11.83 -11.95 2.55
CA SER A 123 -10.91 -12.70 3.40
C SER A 123 -9.60 -11.94 3.70
N PHE A 124 -9.07 -11.19 2.73
CA PHE A 124 -7.91 -10.32 2.95
C PHE A 124 -8.20 -9.20 3.95
N LEU A 125 -9.33 -8.50 3.76
CA LEU A 125 -9.71 -7.35 4.59
C LEU A 125 -10.07 -7.79 6.02
N ASP A 126 -10.77 -8.91 6.16
CA ASP A 126 -11.17 -9.47 7.45
C ASP A 126 -9.96 -9.87 8.29
N ARG A 127 -8.97 -10.56 7.70
CA ARG A 127 -7.76 -10.98 8.44
C ARG A 127 -6.89 -9.83 8.91
N ARG A 128 -6.95 -8.68 8.24
CA ARG A 128 -6.21 -7.46 8.61
C ARG A 128 -7.06 -6.46 9.38
N ASN A 129 -8.24 -6.85 9.83
CA ASN A 129 -9.17 -5.99 10.57
C ASN A 129 -9.41 -4.63 9.87
N VAL A 130 -9.39 -4.62 8.54
CA VAL A 130 -9.66 -3.40 7.78
C VAL A 130 -11.15 -3.10 7.88
N VAL A 131 -12.01 -4.11 7.76
CA VAL A 131 -13.47 -3.97 7.85
C VAL A 131 -13.90 -3.54 9.27
N THR A 132 -14.45 -2.32 9.41
CA THR A 132 -14.99 -1.79 10.69
C THR A 132 -16.39 -2.34 11.01
N ASN A 133 -16.84 -2.24 12.26
CA ASN A 133 -18.18 -2.68 12.67
C ASN A 133 -19.34 -1.90 12.04
N ASP A 134 -19.11 -0.67 11.56
CA ASP A 134 -20.13 0.16 10.89
C ASP A 134 -20.35 -0.26 9.42
N GLU A 135 -21.59 -0.64 9.08
CA GLU A 135 -21.99 -1.14 7.75
C GLU A 135 -21.56 -0.21 6.60
N HIS A 136 -21.57 1.10 6.80
CA HIS A 136 -21.24 2.07 5.77
C HIS A 136 -19.74 2.12 5.43
N ASP A 137 -18.88 2.01 6.44
CA ASP A 137 -17.43 1.96 6.24
C ASP A 137 -17.01 0.61 5.65
N LYS A 138 -17.72 -0.48 5.99
CA LYS A 138 -17.51 -1.82 5.39
C LYS A 138 -17.64 -1.75 3.88
N ASP A 139 -18.72 -1.16 3.39
CA ASP A 139 -19.01 -1.11 1.96
C ASP A 139 -17.99 -0.25 1.19
N MET A 140 -17.57 0.89 1.76
CA MET A 140 -16.60 1.78 1.12
C MET A 140 -15.21 1.14 0.99
N GLU A 141 -14.70 0.53 2.06
CA GLU A 141 -13.37 -0.10 2.06
C GLU A 141 -13.37 -1.36 1.18
N TRP A 142 -14.46 -2.11 1.22
CA TRP A 142 -14.72 -3.25 0.36
C TRP A 142 -14.70 -2.88 -1.12
N ASP A 143 -15.48 -1.87 -1.53
CA ASP A 143 -15.53 -1.42 -2.93
C ASP A 143 -14.19 -0.87 -3.39
N THR A 144 -13.46 -0.19 -2.50
CA THR A 144 -12.11 0.32 -2.78
C THR A 144 -11.14 -0.83 -3.05
N ALA A 145 -11.10 -1.84 -2.18
CA ALA A 145 -10.22 -3.00 -2.35
C ALA A 145 -10.58 -3.81 -3.61
N LYS A 146 -11.88 -4.02 -3.86
CA LYS A 146 -12.38 -4.70 -5.05
C LYS A 146 -11.98 -3.96 -6.33
N LYS A 147 -12.06 -2.63 -6.33
CA LYS A 147 -11.63 -1.78 -7.44
C LYS A 147 -10.12 -1.88 -7.67
N ILE A 148 -9.29 -1.81 -6.62
CA ILE A 148 -7.83 -1.97 -6.73
C ILE A 148 -7.49 -3.29 -7.44
N TYR A 149 -8.12 -4.38 -7.03
CA TYR A 149 -7.86 -5.69 -7.63
C TYR A 149 -8.39 -5.81 -9.07
N ARG A 150 -9.58 -5.27 -9.34
CA ARG A 150 -10.14 -5.21 -10.71
C ARG A 150 -9.20 -4.45 -11.66
N ASP A 151 -8.73 -3.28 -11.25
CA ASP A 151 -7.84 -2.44 -12.05
C ASP A 151 -6.50 -3.15 -12.31
N HIS A 152 -6.04 -3.98 -11.36
CA HIS A 152 -4.88 -4.86 -11.54
C HIS A 152 -5.12 -5.94 -12.61
N LEU A 153 -6.25 -6.65 -12.56
CA LEU A 153 -6.62 -7.64 -13.58
C LEU A 153 -6.74 -7.02 -14.98
N GLU A 154 -7.37 -5.85 -15.08
CA GLU A 154 -7.44 -5.12 -16.35
C GLU A 154 -6.05 -4.78 -16.90
N ARG A 155 -5.14 -4.32 -16.04
CA ARG A 155 -3.76 -4.00 -16.42
C ARG A 155 -3.02 -5.24 -16.94
N ILE A 156 -3.18 -6.39 -16.27
CA ILE A 156 -2.62 -7.67 -16.74
C ILE A 156 -3.22 -8.06 -18.08
N ASN A 157 -4.55 -7.98 -18.22
CA ASN A 157 -5.23 -8.34 -19.46
C ASN A 157 -4.76 -7.47 -20.63
N ARG A 158 -4.68 -6.14 -20.45
CA ARG A 158 -4.13 -5.21 -21.45
C ARG A 158 -2.69 -5.55 -21.83
N LYS A 159 -1.84 -5.90 -20.85
CA LYS A 159 -0.45 -6.34 -21.09
C LYS A 159 -0.39 -7.64 -21.88
N ASN A 160 -1.22 -8.61 -21.55
CA ASN A 160 -1.30 -9.90 -22.24
C ASN A 160 -1.79 -9.74 -23.68
N VAL A 161 -2.82 -8.92 -23.92
CA VAL A 161 -3.31 -8.59 -25.26
C VAL A 161 -2.21 -7.91 -26.08
N ARG A 162 -1.47 -6.96 -25.50
CA ARG A 162 -0.32 -6.31 -26.17
C ARG A 162 0.77 -7.33 -26.52
N ASN A 163 1.14 -8.20 -25.60
CA ASN A 163 2.16 -9.22 -25.83
C ASN A 163 1.74 -10.21 -26.92
N ARG A 164 0.48 -10.66 -26.94
CA ARG A 164 -0.06 -11.53 -27.99
C ARG A 164 0.00 -10.90 -29.37
N LYS A 165 -0.32 -9.60 -29.48
CA LYS A 165 -0.21 -8.84 -30.74
C LYS A 165 1.23 -8.73 -31.23
N LEU A 166 2.20 -8.61 -30.33
CA LEU A 166 3.63 -8.57 -30.67
C LEU A 166 4.19 -9.95 -31.05
N SER A 167 3.71 -11.02 -30.44
CA SER A 167 4.17 -12.39 -30.74
C SER A 167 3.53 -13.00 -31.98
N GLN A 168 2.33 -12.57 -32.36
CA GLN A 168 1.62 -13.03 -33.57
C GLN A 168 2.44 -12.95 -34.86
N PRO A 169 3.09 -11.83 -35.22
CA PRO A 169 3.89 -11.74 -36.45
C PRO A 169 5.13 -12.65 -36.43
N VAL A 170 5.73 -12.89 -35.26
CA VAL A 170 6.89 -13.79 -35.10
C VAL A 170 6.49 -15.25 -35.31
N LEU A 171 5.36 -15.66 -34.74
CA LEU A 171 4.83 -17.02 -34.88
C LEU A 171 4.27 -17.28 -36.28
N SER A 172 3.64 -16.29 -36.93
CA SER A 172 3.20 -16.42 -38.32
C SER A 172 4.36 -16.50 -39.31
N GLY A 173 5.50 -15.86 -39.01
CA GLY A 173 6.73 -15.98 -39.79
C GLY A 173 7.41 -17.36 -39.65
N LEU A 174 7.37 -17.95 -38.46
CA LEU A 174 7.89 -19.32 -38.21
C LEU A 174 7.07 -20.42 -38.89
N GLY A 175 5.76 -20.19 -39.09
CA GLY A 175 4.90 -21.12 -39.84
C GLY A 175 5.33 -21.33 -41.30
N ALA A 176 6.10 -20.41 -41.88
CA ALA A 176 6.70 -20.56 -43.21
C ALA A 176 7.95 -21.46 -43.20
N PHE A 177 8.62 -21.62 -42.05
CA PHE A 177 9.82 -22.44 -41.89
C PHE A 177 9.54 -23.85 -41.36
N CYS A 178 8.36 -24.10 -40.78
CA CYS A 178 7.97 -25.40 -40.24
C CYS A 178 7.12 -26.25 -41.21
N ARG A 179 6.99 -25.86 -42.49
CA ARG A 179 6.49 -26.74 -43.55
C ARG A 179 7.67 -27.48 -44.20
N ALA A 180 8.00 -28.64 -43.66
CA ALA A 180 8.82 -29.67 -44.30
C ALA A 180 8.15 -31.02 -44.06
#